data_AF-A0A3P3ELI8-F1
#
_entry.id   AF-A0A3P3ELI8-F1
#
_cell.length_a   1.000
_cell.length_b   1.000
_cell.length_c   1.000
_cell.angle_alpha   90.00
_cell.angle_beta   90.00
_cell.angle_gamma   90.00
#
_symmetry.space_group_name_H-M   'P 1'
#
loop_
_entity.id
_entity.type
_entity.pdbx_description
1 polymer ?
#
loop_
_entity_poly.entity_id
_entity_poly.type
_entity_poly.pdbx_seq_one_letter_code
_entity_poly.pdbx_strand_id
1 'polypeptide(L)'
;AQQEWMANNLPKRGVIVEAGQWGEPKLPPKAERVYGKPSKSDHTAMYLDRDGKVQSVAYRMPAAKKPKGKNGADVEADGDDIVVAAKPRPDVTRKGVEMIGDLRTDALHEALSRAPIGDDTLMALLVLAFAGQNVTVASGARDISYYGAAGLGEHAARLFDQEGKLEFDMDTLRLAVRSLLIDVLSCRKNRSDSGVVARVAGDVIAADNFLANMGTQDFLSCLSRQALEAACADTSVLPRQKVKDTRAALVEHFKEGRFVHQSALFAPTPEKLTSWLKMNQARGQPEDDGTPQHQDDLDGDAIVEPPHVGDDDAEGFRAAAE
;
A
#
# COMPACT_ATOMS: atom_id res chain seq x y z
N ALA A 1 -41.57 6.10 -8.77
CA ALA A 1 -40.81 5.86 -10.02
C ALA A 1 -39.31 5.65 -9.78
N GLN A 2 -38.52 6.71 -9.54
CA GLN A 2 -37.04 6.61 -9.60
C GLN A 2 -36.42 5.77 -8.48
N GLN A 3 -36.94 5.84 -7.25
CA GLN A 3 -36.46 5.02 -6.13
C GLN A 3 -36.75 3.51 -6.36
N GLU A 4 -37.91 3.18 -6.94
CA GLU A 4 -38.26 1.80 -7.33
C GLU A 4 -37.35 1.30 -8.45
N TRP A 5 -36.97 2.17 -9.40
CA TRP A 5 -35.99 1.83 -10.42
C TRP A 5 -34.61 1.54 -9.80
N MET A 6 -34.15 2.34 -8.83
CA MET A 6 -32.89 2.07 -8.11
C MET A 6 -32.96 0.75 -7.33
N ALA A 7 -34.09 0.42 -6.70
CA ALA A 7 -34.27 -0.86 -6.01
C ALA A 7 -34.20 -2.06 -6.97
N ASN A 8 -34.85 -1.94 -8.14
CA ASN A 8 -34.91 -3.02 -9.14
C ASN A 8 -33.62 -3.20 -9.94
N ASN A 9 -32.74 -2.19 -9.99
CA ASN A 9 -31.47 -2.21 -10.75
C ASN A 9 -30.23 -2.23 -9.84
N LEU A 10 -30.40 -2.52 -8.54
CA LEU A 10 -29.33 -2.50 -7.55
C LEU A 10 -28.32 -3.65 -7.78
N PRO A 11 -27.00 -3.38 -7.91
CA PRO A 11 -26.00 -4.44 -8.05
C PRO A 11 -25.95 -5.40 -6.85
N LYS A 12 -25.34 -6.59 -7.01
CA LYS A 12 -25.21 -7.60 -5.92
C LYS A 12 -24.44 -7.16 -4.67
N ARG A 13 -23.78 -5.99 -4.71
CA ARG A 13 -23.21 -5.27 -3.54
C ARG A 13 -23.59 -3.78 -3.59
N GLY A 14 -24.80 -3.49 -4.06
CA GLY A 14 -25.34 -2.16 -4.13
C GLY A 14 -25.97 -1.71 -2.81
N VAL A 15 -25.99 -0.40 -2.58
CA VAL A 15 -26.79 0.25 -1.55
C VAL A 15 -27.36 1.55 -2.11
N ILE A 16 -28.59 1.91 -1.71
CA ILE A 16 -29.16 3.22 -2.04
C ILE A 16 -28.80 4.19 -0.91
N VAL A 17 -28.26 5.36 -1.23
CA VAL A 17 -27.89 6.40 -0.26
C VAL A 17 -28.50 7.74 -0.63
N GLU A 18 -28.64 8.60 0.38
CA GLU A 18 -29.05 9.99 0.21
C GLU A 18 -27.92 10.82 -0.41
N ALA A 19 -28.26 11.88 -1.14
CA ALA A 19 -27.31 12.96 -1.40
C ALA A 19 -27.12 13.80 -0.13
N GLY A 20 -25.87 14.11 0.21
CA GLY A 20 -25.54 15.14 1.19
C GLY A 20 -25.79 16.55 0.66
N GLN A 21 -25.61 17.55 1.53
CA GLN A 21 -25.90 18.97 1.26
C GLN A 21 -25.23 19.57 0.00
N TRP A 22 -24.16 18.95 -0.49
CA TRP A 22 -23.40 19.35 -1.68
C TRP A 22 -23.64 18.48 -2.94
N GLY A 23 -24.61 17.56 -2.90
CA GLY A 23 -24.92 16.66 -4.03
C GLY A 23 -24.01 15.43 -4.16
N GLU A 24 -23.15 15.18 -3.17
CA GLU A 24 -22.33 13.97 -3.08
C GLU A 24 -23.05 12.83 -2.33
N PRO A 25 -22.80 11.55 -2.65
CA PRO A 25 -23.45 10.43 -1.96
C PRO A 25 -22.98 10.31 -0.50
N LYS A 26 -23.95 10.20 0.41
CA LYS A 26 -23.75 9.95 1.84
C LYS A 26 -23.38 8.47 2.07
N LEU A 27 -22.14 8.12 1.72
CA LEU A 27 -21.63 6.74 1.82
C LEU A 27 -21.68 6.20 3.26
N PRO A 28 -21.73 4.86 3.45
CA PRO A 28 -21.74 4.25 4.78
C PRO A 28 -20.55 4.69 5.66
N PRO A 29 -20.69 4.74 7.00
CA PRO A 29 -19.59 5.12 7.88
C PRO A 29 -18.33 4.27 7.65
N LYS A 30 -17.19 4.96 7.50
CA LYS A 30 -15.87 4.40 7.14
C LYS A 30 -15.70 3.91 5.70
N ALA A 31 -16.70 4.07 4.82
CA ALA A 31 -16.54 3.74 3.40
C ALA A 31 -15.53 4.68 2.69
N GLU A 32 -14.68 4.11 1.85
CA GLU A 32 -13.75 4.83 0.96
C GLU A 32 -14.31 4.84 -0.47
N ARG A 33 -14.46 6.01 -1.10
CA ARG A 33 -14.93 6.12 -2.49
C ARG A 33 -13.81 5.72 -3.46
N VAL A 34 -14.14 4.86 -4.43
CA VAL A 34 -13.21 4.43 -5.48
C VAL A 34 -13.35 5.36 -6.69
N TYR A 35 -12.24 5.95 -7.14
CA TYR A 35 -12.18 6.84 -8.30
C TYR A 35 -11.54 6.19 -9.55
N GLY A 36 -10.74 5.13 -9.36
CA GLY A 36 -10.20 4.30 -10.45
C GLY A 36 -11.17 3.21 -10.91
N LYS A 37 -10.66 2.24 -11.69
CA LYS A 37 -11.45 1.08 -12.15
C LYS A 37 -11.96 0.23 -10.96
N PRO A 38 -13.28 0.01 -10.80
CA PRO A 38 -13.80 -0.83 -9.72
C PRO A 38 -13.39 -2.30 -9.86
N SER A 39 -13.16 -2.96 -8.72
CA SER A 39 -12.81 -4.38 -8.63
C SER A 39 -14.01 -5.26 -8.23
N LYS A 40 -13.87 -6.58 -8.38
CA LYS A 40 -14.83 -7.58 -7.86
C LYS A 40 -15.00 -7.55 -6.32
N SER A 41 -14.22 -6.77 -5.58
CA SER A 41 -14.35 -6.59 -4.13
C SER A 41 -15.22 -5.39 -3.72
N ASP A 42 -15.47 -4.47 -4.64
CA ASP A 42 -16.11 -3.18 -4.34
C ASP A 42 -17.64 -3.28 -4.26
N HIS A 43 -18.23 -2.22 -3.72
CA HIS A 43 -19.66 -2.00 -3.53
C HIS A 43 -20.09 -0.79 -4.36
N THR A 44 -21.38 -0.67 -4.67
CA THR A 44 -21.91 0.46 -5.48
C THR A 44 -22.94 1.24 -4.68
N ALA A 45 -22.70 2.53 -4.44
CA ALA A 45 -23.72 3.42 -3.89
C ALA A 45 -24.47 4.08 -5.04
N MET A 46 -25.79 3.87 -5.09
CA MET A 46 -26.71 4.55 -6.00
C MET A 46 -27.42 5.67 -5.24
N TYR A 47 -27.57 6.84 -5.86
CA TYR A 47 -28.21 8.00 -5.23
C TYR A 47 -28.91 8.88 -6.26
N LEU A 48 -29.84 9.71 -5.80
CA LEU A 48 -30.43 10.78 -6.62
C LEU A 48 -29.65 12.08 -6.41
N ASP A 49 -29.14 12.67 -7.49
CA ASP A 49 -28.54 14.00 -7.43
C ASP A 49 -29.59 15.11 -7.33
N ARG A 50 -29.11 16.36 -7.19
CA ARG A 50 -29.97 17.55 -7.05
C ARG A 50 -30.85 17.83 -8.28
N ASP A 51 -30.49 17.30 -9.45
CA ASP A 51 -31.26 17.42 -10.68
C ASP A 51 -32.28 16.27 -10.83
N GLY A 52 -32.37 15.37 -9.84
CA GLY A 52 -33.25 14.20 -9.86
C GLY A 52 -32.76 13.09 -10.78
N LYS A 53 -31.46 13.00 -11.08
CA LYS A 53 -30.88 11.91 -11.90
C LYS A 53 -30.29 10.85 -10.98
N VAL A 54 -30.39 9.58 -11.39
CA VAL A 54 -29.74 8.47 -10.68
C VAL A 54 -28.26 8.45 -11.02
N GLN A 55 -27.42 8.63 -10.01
CA GLN A 55 -25.97 8.53 -10.08
C GLN A 55 -25.49 7.25 -9.40
N SER A 56 -24.30 6.78 -9.78
CA SER A 56 -23.68 5.56 -9.20
C SER A 56 -22.20 5.80 -8.93
N VAL A 57 -21.73 5.41 -7.74
CA VAL A 57 -20.30 5.46 -7.38
C VAL A 57 -19.83 4.14 -6.77
N ALA A 58 -18.60 3.73 -7.07
CA ALA A 58 -17.98 2.61 -6.40
C ALA A 58 -17.40 3.03 -5.04
N TYR A 59 -17.47 2.15 -4.04
CA TYR A 59 -16.85 2.35 -2.73
C TYR A 59 -16.39 1.02 -2.11
N ARG A 60 -15.49 1.10 -1.13
CA ARG A 60 -14.94 -0.04 -0.39
C ARG A 60 -15.17 0.14 1.11
N MET A 61 -15.49 -0.96 1.80
CA MET A 61 -15.56 -1.00 3.26
C MET A 61 -14.23 -1.51 3.84
N PRO A 62 -13.63 -0.83 4.84
CA PRO A 62 -12.48 -1.35 5.56
C PRO A 62 -12.88 -2.55 6.44
N ALA A 63 -12.00 -3.55 6.53
CA ALA A 63 -12.24 -4.76 7.32
C ALA A 63 -12.50 -4.43 8.80
N ALA A 64 -13.49 -5.11 9.40
CA ALA A 64 -13.91 -4.86 10.77
C ALA A 64 -12.84 -5.29 11.78
N LYS A 65 -12.13 -4.32 12.37
CA LYS A 65 -11.35 -4.55 13.59
C LYS A 65 -12.30 -5.00 14.71
N LYS A 66 -12.05 -6.17 15.31
CA LYS A 66 -12.74 -6.59 16.55
C LYS A 66 -12.50 -5.54 17.65
N PRO A 67 -13.49 -5.24 18.50
CA PRO A 67 -13.35 -4.20 19.53
C PRO A 67 -12.32 -4.60 20.59
N LYS A 68 -11.49 -3.64 21.02
CA LYS A 68 -10.66 -3.73 22.23
C LYS A 68 -11.33 -2.90 23.35
N GLY A 69 -11.12 -3.29 24.61
CA GLY A 69 -11.93 -2.86 25.75
C GLY A 69 -11.83 -1.38 26.16
N LYS A 70 -12.74 -0.95 27.06
CA LYS A 70 -12.82 0.39 27.64
C LYS A 70 -11.64 0.71 28.57
N ASN A 71 -11.23 1.98 28.55
CA ASN A 71 -10.99 2.95 29.63
C ASN A 71 -10.39 4.19 28.92
N GLY A 72 -10.85 5.43 29.08
CA GLY A 72 -11.06 6.20 30.32
C GLY A 72 -9.91 7.24 30.40
N ALA A 73 -10.14 8.55 30.57
CA ALA A 73 -11.36 9.31 30.82
C ALA A 73 -11.29 10.72 30.16
N ASP A 74 -12.37 11.49 30.24
CA ASP A 74 -12.47 12.85 29.72
C ASP A 74 -11.72 13.88 30.60
N VAL A 75 -11.16 14.91 29.95
CA VAL A 75 -10.91 16.23 30.54
C VAL A 75 -11.17 17.28 29.45
N GLU A 76 -12.22 18.09 29.61
CA GLU A 76 -12.33 19.33 28.84
C GLU A 76 -11.52 20.43 29.53
N ALA A 77 -10.91 21.31 28.74
CA ALA A 77 -10.31 22.55 29.19
C ALA A 77 -10.71 23.65 28.18
N ASP A 78 -11.36 24.69 28.69
CA ASP A 78 -11.91 25.81 27.92
C ASP A 78 -10.86 26.90 27.68
N GLY A 79 -11.09 27.71 26.64
CA GLY A 79 -10.43 28.99 26.39
C GLY A 79 -8.96 28.95 25.94
N ASP A 80 -8.71 29.30 24.68
CA ASP A 80 -8.16 30.62 24.40
C ASP A 80 -8.46 31.07 22.95
N ASP A 81 -8.75 32.36 22.75
CA ASP A 81 -9.14 32.94 21.45
C ASP A 81 -7.89 33.29 20.60
N ILE A 82 -7.11 32.26 20.29
CA ILE A 82 -5.93 32.40 19.43
C ILE A 82 -6.41 32.69 18.01
N VAL A 83 -6.17 33.91 17.54
CA VAL A 83 -6.28 34.29 16.13
C VAL A 83 -5.28 33.46 15.32
N VAL A 84 -5.71 32.28 14.88
CA VAL A 84 -4.90 31.37 14.06
C VAL A 84 -4.65 32.05 12.72
N ALA A 85 -3.45 32.62 12.58
CA ALA A 85 -2.91 33.04 11.29
C ALA A 85 -3.02 31.85 10.33
N ALA A 86 -3.99 31.92 9.42
CA ALA A 86 -4.49 30.75 8.73
C ALA A 86 -3.37 30.08 7.94
N LYS A 87 -2.99 28.85 8.35
CA LYS A 87 -1.91 28.10 7.72
C LYS A 87 -2.11 28.12 6.20
N PRO A 88 -1.11 28.57 5.40
CA PRO A 88 -1.28 28.72 3.97
C PRO A 88 -1.76 27.40 3.38
N ARG A 89 -2.87 27.47 2.62
CA ARG A 89 -3.56 26.28 2.11
C ARG A 89 -2.56 25.45 1.29
N PRO A 90 -2.41 24.14 1.58
CA PRO A 90 -1.39 23.33 0.92
C PRO A 90 -1.60 23.33 -0.61
N ASP A 91 -0.49 23.41 -1.34
CA ASP A 91 -0.48 23.57 -2.80
C ASP A 91 -1.20 22.46 -3.55
N VAL A 92 -1.25 21.27 -2.96
CA VAL A 92 -2.10 20.17 -3.38
C VAL A 92 -3.01 19.79 -2.22
N THR A 93 -4.32 19.83 -2.44
CA THR A 93 -5.32 19.37 -1.46
C THR A 93 -5.23 17.85 -1.25
N ARG A 94 -5.83 17.33 -0.17
CA ARG A 94 -5.81 15.89 0.14
C ARG A 94 -6.26 15.01 -1.04
N LYS A 95 -7.34 15.39 -1.76
CA LYS A 95 -7.80 14.70 -2.99
C LYS A 95 -6.71 14.67 -4.07
N GLY A 96 -5.98 15.77 -4.25
CA GLY A 96 -4.84 15.81 -5.19
C GLY A 96 -3.69 14.90 -4.76
N VAL A 97 -3.39 14.80 -3.46
CA VAL A 97 -2.37 13.87 -2.92
C VAL A 97 -2.79 12.41 -3.08
N GLU A 98 -4.08 12.11 -2.89
CA GLU A 98 -4.69 10.80 -3.16
C GLU A 98 -4.54 10.44 -4.65
N MET A 99 -4.97 11.33 -5.57
CA MET A 99 -4.81 11.15 -7.02
C MET A 99 -3.35 11.00 -7.47
N ILE A 100 -2.40 11.71 -6.84
CA ILE A 100 -0.96 11.52 -7.10
C ILE A 100 -0.50 10.12 -6.69
N GLY A 101 -1.05 9.55 -5.62
CA GLY A 101 -0.76 8.18 -5.20
C GLY A 101 -1.22 7.15 -6.24
N ASP A 102 -2.42 7.34 -6.80
CA ASP A 102 -2.93 6.50 -7.89
C ASP A 102 -2.13 6.68 -9.18
N LEU A 103 -1.94 7.92 -9.66
CA LEU A 103 -1.22 8.23 -10.90
C LEU A 103 0.24 7.73 -10.86
N ARG A 104 0.93 7.85 -9.72
CA ARG A 104 2.24 7.21 -9.53
C ARG A 104 2.15 5.69 -9.60
N THR A 105 1.15 5.06 -8.99
CA THR A 105 1.10 3.59 -8.97
C THR A 105 0.83 3.04 -10.37
N ASP A 106 -0.08 3.66 -11.11
CA ASP A 106 -0.38 3.27 -12.48
C ASP A 106 0.84 3.47 -13.40
N ALA A 107 1.58 4.59 -13.26
CA ALA A 107 2.83 4.83 -13.98
C ALA A 107 3.98 3.88 -13.59
N LEU A 108 4.08 3.52 -12.30
CA LEU A 108 5.04 2.52 -11.80
C LEU A 108 4.74 1.14 -12.39
N HIS A 109 3.47 0.77 -12.49
CA HIS A 109 3.02 -0.50 -13.05
C HIS A 109 3.21 -0.54 -14.58
N GLU A 110 3.01 0.57 -15.28
CA GLU A 110 3.35 0.66 -16.71
C GLU A 110 4.87 0.61 -16.94
N ALA A 111 5.68 1.29 -16.12
CA ALA A 111 7.13 1.20 -16.20
C ALA A 111 7.65 -0.22 -15.91
N LEU A 112 7.16 -0.87 -14.85
CA LEU A 112 7.51 -2.26 -14.50
C LEU A 112 7.08 -3.27 -15.58
N SER A 113 6.04 -2.98 -16.37
CA SER A 113 5.63 -3.85 -17.48
C SER A 113 6.36 -3.54 -18.78
N ARG A 114 6.66 -2.27 -19.10
CA ARG A 114 7.16 -1.85 -20.43
C ARG A 114 8.61 -1.36 -20.50
N ALA A 115 9.21 -0.89 -19.43
CA ALA A 115 10.55 -0.31 -19.47
C ALA A 115 11.65 -1.39 -19.62
N PRO A 116 12.76 -1.11 -20.33
CA PRO A 116 13.95 -1.95 -20.27
C PRO A 116 14.60 -1.80 -18.88
N ILE A 117 14.65 -2.90 -18.13
CA ILE A 117 15.19 -2.93 -16.76
C ILE A 117 16.18 -4.11 -16.72
N GLY A 118 17.41 -3.86 -16.24
CA GLY A 118 18.44 -4.90 -16.10
C GLY A 118 18.10 -5.91 -15.01
N ASP A 119 18.64 -7.13 -15.11
CA ASP A 119 18.37 -8.20 -14.15
C ASP A 119 18.90 -7.87 -12.75
N ASP A 120 20.03 -7.16 -12.68
CA ASP A 120 20.61 -6.55 -11.47
C ASP A 120 19.63 -5.59 -10.78
N THR A 121 18.97 -4.76 -11.58
CA THR A 121 18.00 -3.77 -11.16
C THR A 121 16.71 -4.46 -10.72
N LEU A 122 16.23 -5.47 -11.45
CA LEU A 122 15.07 -6.29 -11.03
C LEU A 122 15.33 -6.99 -9.69
N MET A 123 16.53 -7.53 -9.45
CA MET A 123 16.92 -8.10 -8.16
C MET A 123 16.95 -7.04 -7.05
N ALA A 124 17.52 -5.86 -7.29
CA ALA A 124 17.51 -4.76 -6.32
C ALA A 124 16.08 -4.28 -5.98
N LEU A 125 15.19 -4.22 -6.99
CA LEU A 125 13.78 -3.88 -6.81
C LEU A 125 13.02 -4.92 -5.98
N LEU A 126 13.35 -6.22 -6.10
CA LEU A 126 12.77 -7.26 -5.24
C LEU A 126 13.13 -7.05 -3.77
N VAL A 127 14.40 -6.75 -3.47
CA VAL A 127 14.85 -6.45 -2.10
C VAL A 127 14.14 -5.21 -1.55
N LEU A 128 14.00 -4.15 -2.36
CA LEU A 128 13.24 -2.95 -2.01
C LEU A 128 11.75 -3.24 -1.79
N ALA A 129 11.15 -4.14 -2.57
CA ALA A 129 9.73 -4.51 -2.44
C ALA A 129 9.45 -5.23 -1.12
N PHE A 130 10.33 -6.14 -0.67
CA PHE A 130 10.24 -6.77 0.65
C PHE A 130 10.46 -5.79 1.81
N ALA A 131 11.13 -4.66 1.58
CA ALA A 131 11.28 -3.55 2.53
C ALA A 131 10.13 -2.50 2.46
N GLY A 132 9.08 -2.79 1.69
CA GLY A 132 7.90 -1.92 1.55
C GLY A 132 6.96 -1.95 2.76
N GLN A 133 6.43 -0.78 3.11
CA GLN A 133 5.54 -0.60 4.28
C GLN A 133 4.20 -1.37 4.20
N ASN A 134 3.88 -1.93 3.04
CA ASN A 134 2.70 -2.75 2.77
C ASN A 134 2.96 -4.28 2.77
N VAL A 135 4.21 -4.70 2.98
CA VAL A 135 4.63 -6.12 2.98
C VAL A 135 4.86 -6.62 4.40
N THR A 136 4.37 -7.82 4.69
CA THR A 136 4.62 -8.53 5.95
C THR A 136 5.12 -9.94 5.65
N VAL A 137 6.35 -10.26 6.03
CA VAL A 137 6.93 -11.60 5.91
C VAL A 137 6.91 -12.28 7.27
N ALA A 138 6.32 -13.47 7.36
CA ALA A 138 6.45 -14.32 8.53
C ALA A 138 7.86 -14.93 8.56
N SER A 139 8.60 -14.77 9.65
CA SER A 139 9.99 -15.25 9.75
C SER A 139 10.14 -16.28 10.87
N GLY A 140 10.83 -17.39 10.60
CA GLY A 140 11.27 -18.32 11.65
C GLY A 140 12.31 -17.72 12.61
N ALA A 141 12.94 -16.59 12.25
CA ALA A 141 13.96 -15.91 13.06
C ALA A 141 13.41 -14.72 13.87
N ARG A 142 12.15 -14.31 13.68
CA ARG A 142 11.49 -13.23 14.43
C ARG A 142 10.00 -13.47 14.57
N ASP A 143 9.52 -13.48 15.80
CA ASP A 143 8.12 -13.73 16.14
C ASP A 143 7.21 -12.56 15.73
N ILE A 144 6.72 -12.58 14.49
CA ILE A 144 5.48 -11.96 14.00
C ILE A 144 5.20 -12.46 12.57
N SER A 145 3.92 -12.59 12.22
CA SER A 145 3.42 -12.84 10.86
C SER A 145 2.27 -11.88 10.53
N TYR A 146 1.82 -11.80 9.27
CA TYR A 146 0.40 -11.75 8.85
C TYR A 146 0.18 -11.35 7.36
N TYR A 147 -0.35 -12.29 6.58
CA TYR A 147 -1.07 -12.16 5.29
C TYR A 147 -0.39 -11.50 4.06
N GLY A 148 -0.34 -12.26 2.94
CA GLY A 148 -0.02 -11.70 1.60
C GLY A 148 -0.13 -12.62 0.37
N ALA A 149 -0.38 -13.93 0.52
CA ALA A 149 -0.02 -14.93 -0.51
C ALA A 149 -0.91 -15.05 -1.77
N ALA A 150 -2.10 -14.44 -1.82
CA ALA A 150 -3.18 -14.86 -2.74
C ALA A 150 -2.99 -14.60 -4.24
N GLY A 151 -1.96 -13.84 -4.65
CA GLY A 151 -1.57 -13.65 -6.06
C GLY A 151 -0.08 -13.95 -6.32
N LEU A 152 0.78 -13.69 -5.33
CA LEU A 152 2.23 -13.90 -5.42
C LEU A 152 2.60 -15.35 -5.77
N GLY A 153 1.81 -16.33 -5.33
CA GLY A 153 1.99 -17.73 -5.68
C GLY A 153 1.76 -18.05 -7.17
N GLU A 154 0.91 -17.30 -7.87
CA GLU A 154 0.65 -17.52 -9.31
C GLU A 154 1.86 -17.14 -10.18
N HIS A 155 2.66 -16.15 -9.75
CA HIS A 155 3.89 -15.78 -10.45
C HIS A 155 5.03 -16.76 -10.16
N ALA A 156 5.12 -17.23 -8.90
CA ALA A 156 6.09 -18.26 -8.51
C ALA A 156 5.84 -19.60 -9.21
N ALA A 157 4.57 -20.00 -9.39
CA ALA A 157 4.21 -21.24 -10.07
C ALA A 157 4.67 -21.32 -11.54
N ARG A 158 4.91 -20.17 -12.20
CA ARG A 158 5.44 -20.13 -13.59
C ARG A 158 6.93 -20.49 -13.70
N LEU A 159 7.61 -20.67 -12.56
CA LEU A 159 9.03 -21.06 -12.50
C LEU A 159 9.20 -22.59 -12.38
N PHE A 160 8.12 -23.36 -12.50
CA PHE A 160 8.11 -24.82 -12.37
C PHE A 160 7.60 -25.47 -13.66
N ASP A 161 8.11 -26.66 -13.96
CA ASP A 161 7.62 -27.52 -15.04
C ASP A 161 6.31 -28.25 -14.67
N GLN A 162 5.81 -29.11 -15.55
CA GLN A 162 4.55 -29.84 -15.34
C GLN A 162 4.67 -30.91 -14.24
N GLU A 163 5.91 -31.34 -13.98
CA GLU A 163 6.33 -32.32 -12.99
C GLU A 163 6.58 -31.69 -11.60
N GLY A 164 6.60 -30.36 -11.51
CA GLY A 164 6.75 -29.62 -10.25
C GLY A 164 8.20 -29.35 -9.83
N LYS A 165 9.16 -29.48 -10.74
CA LYS A 165 10.58 -29.14 -10.56
C LYS A 165 10.81 -27.68 -10.98
N LEU A 166 11.68 -26.98 -10.26
CA LEU A 166 12.05 -25.59 -10.54
C LEU A 166 12.96 -25.53 -11.78
N GLU A 167 12.39 -25.21 -12.94
CA GLU A 167 13.10 -25.07 -14.22
C GLU A 167 12.45 -23.96 -15.05
N PHE A 168 13.24 -22.97 -15.47
CA PHE A 168 12.76 -21.77 -16.17
C PHE A 168 13.88 -21.12 -17.01
N ASP A 169 13.49 -20.36 -18.03
CA ASP A 169 14.37 -19.45 -18.76
C ASP A 169 14.40 -18.03 -18.15
N MET A 170 15.36 -17.21 -18.58
CA MET A 170 15.54 -15.85 -18.06
C MET A 170 14.39 -14.89 -18.39
N ASP A 171 13.69 -15.05 -19.52
CA ASP A 171 12.57 -14.18 -19.89
C ASP A 171 11.31 -14.56 -19.11
N THR A 172 11.07 -15.85 -18.87
CA THR A 172 10.07 -16.33 -17.91
C THR A 172 10.34 -15.80 -16.50
N LEU A 173 11.61 -15.84 -16.03
CA LEU A 173 11.98 -15.24 -14.74
C LEU A 173 11.72 -13.73 -14.71
N ARG A 174 12.17 -12.97 -15.73
CA ARG A 174 11.93 -11.52 -15.84
C ARG A 174 10.44 -11.19 -15.79
N LEU A 175 9.60 -11.95 -16.50
CA LEU A 175 8.14 -11.76 -16.51
C LEU A 175 7.50 -12.08 -15.15
N ALA A 176 7.93 -13.16 -14.48
CA ALA A 176 7.47 -13.50 -13.12
C ALA A 176 7.85 -12.41 -12.11
N VAL A 177 9.12 -11.94 -12.13
CA VAL A 177 9.62 -10.88 -11.25
C VAL A 177 8.91 -9.55 -11.50
N ARG A 178 8.73 -9.13 -12.76
CA ARG A 178 8.00 -7.91 -13.11
C ARG A 178 6.53 -7.98 -12.66
N SER A 179 5.88 -9.14 -12.81
CA SER A 179 4.52 -9.37 -12.31
C SER A 179 4.43 -9.27 -10.78
N LEU A 180 5.39 -9.87 -10.07
CA LEU A 180 5.48 -9.82 -8.60
C LEU A 180 5.71 -8.38 -8.10
N LEU A 181 6.58 -7.61 -8.75
CA LEU A 181 6.84 -6.20 -8.43
C LEU A 181 5.61 -5.31 -8.65
N ILE A 182 4.78 -5.60 -9.66
CA ILE A 182 3.50 -4.91 -9.92
C ILE A 182 2.48 -5.20 -8.81
N ASP A 183 2.34 -6.45 -8.37
CA ASP A 183 1.42 -6.80 -7.28
C ASP A 183 1.84 -6.21 -5.92
N VAL A 184 3.15 -6.02 -5.70
CA VAL A 184 3.70 -5.58 -4.41
C VAL A 184 3.90 -4.06 -4.31
N LEU A 185 4.49 -3.40 -5.31
CA LEU A 185 4.88 -1.99 -5.18
C LEU A 185 3.70 -1.05 -5.48
N SER A 186 3.42 -0.13 -4.56
CA SER A 186 2.35 0.85 -4.71
C SER A 186 2.65 2.17 -4.01
N CYS A 187 2.29 3.28 -4.65
CA CYS A 187 2.38 4.64 -4.15
C CYS A 187 1.04 5.17 -3.58
N ARG A 188 -0.04 4.38 -3.68
CA ARG A 188 -1.40 4.77 -3.25
C ARG A 188 -1.43 5.06 -1.75
N LYS A 189 -2.16 6.10 -1.33
CA LYS A 189 -2.19 6.56 0.07
C LYS A 189 -3.23 5.80 0.90
N ASN A 190 -3.10 4.47 0.92
CA ASN A 190 -3.98 3.52 1.62
C ASN A 190 -3.17 2.32 2.14
N ARG A 191 -3.83 1.22 2.52
CA ARG A 191 -3.18 -0.02 3.02
C ARG A 191 -2.21 -0.74 2.04
N SER A 192 -1.99 -0.20 0.84
CA SER A 192 -0.99 -0.69 -0.12
C SER A 192 0.23 0.24 -0.25
N ASP A 193 0.30 1.34 0.49
CA ASP A 193 1.42 2.28 0.44
C ASP A 193 2.73 1.59 0.81
N SER A 194 3.64 1.38 -0.15
CA SER A 194 4.97 0.86 0.14
C SER A 194 5.87 1.91 0.79
N GLY A 195 5.46 3.19 0.79
CA GLY A 195 6.23 4.29 1.34
C GLY A 195 7.33 4.77 0.40
N VAL A 196 8.52 5.02 0.93
CA VAL A 196 9.63 5.61 0.15
C VAL A 196 10.23 4.64 -0.87
N VAL A 197 10.17 3.32 -0.65
CA VAL A 197 10.80 2.35 -1.55
C VAL A 197 10.12 2.27 -2.92
N ALA A 198 8.80 2.45 -3.01
CA ALA A 198 8.11 2.55 -4.30
C ALA A 198 8.41 3.88 -5.03
N ARG A 199 8.82 4.93 -4.29
CA ARG A 199 9.34 6.16 -4.89
C ARG A 199 10.74 5.95 -5.46
N VAL A 200 11.65 5.32 -4.72
CA VAL A 200 12.99 4.91 -5.22
C VAL A 200 12.86 3.98 -6.42
N ALA A 201 11.98 2.98 -6.35
CA ALA A 201 11.77 2.00 -7.42
C ALA A 201 11.38 2.66 -8.75
N GLY A 202 10.40 3.57 -8.72
CA GLY A 202 9.97 4.29 -9.91
C GLY A 202 11.00 5.30 -10.42
N ASP A 203 11.79 5.91 -9.54
CA ASP A 203 12.88 6.82 -9.90
C ASP A 203 13.96 6.07 -10.70
N VAL A 204 14.40 4.92 -10.18
CA VAL A 204 15.41 4.04 -10.81
C VAL A 204 14.99 3.51 -12.19
N ILE A 205 13.71 3.21 -12.39
CA ILE A 205 13.19 2.74 -13.70
C ILE A 205 12.62 3.86 -14.58
N ALA A 206 12.88 5.13 -14.21
CA ALA A 206 12.43 6.33 -14.90
C ALA A 206 10.90 6.36 -15.16
N ALA A 207 10.11 5.90 -14.18
CA ALA A 207 8.65 5.82 -14.23
C ALA A 207 7.95 7.18 -14.38
N ASP A 208 8.65 8.29 -14.13
CA ASP A 208 8.16 9.65 -14.44
C ASP A 208 7.76 9.82 -15.92
N ASN A 209 8.44 9.11 -16.82
CA ASN A 209 8.09 9.09 -18.25
C ASN A 209 6.66 8.58 -18.51
N PHE A 210 6.15 7.70 -17.64
CA PHE A 210 4.84 7.07 -17.74
C PHE A 210 3.74 7.81 -16.94
N LEU A 211 4.06 8.89 -16.21
CA LEU A 211 3.05 9.70 -15.51
C LEU A 211 2.05 10.35 -16.49
N ALA A 212 0.78 9.97 -16.39
CA ALA A 212 -0.29 10.53 -17.21
C ALA A 212 -0.44 12.05 -17.03
N ASN A 213 -0.96 12.71 -18.07
CA ASN A 213 -1.15 14.16 -18.11
C ASN A 213 -2.06 14.66 -16.97
N MET A 214 -1.52 15.53 -16.13
CA MET A 214 -2.19 16.12 -14.98
C MET A 214 -2.90 17.44 -15.30
N GLY A 215 -2.88 17.89 -16.57
CA GLY A 215 -3.56 19.10 -17.05
C GLY A 215 -5.09 19.01 -17.08
N THR A 216 -5.69 18.08 -16.35
CA THR A 216 -7.13 17.82 -16.36
C THR A 216 -7.89 18.73 -15.40
N GLN A 217 -9.17 18.96 -15.68
CA GLN A 217 -10.06 19.73 -14.80
C GLN A 217 -10.11 19.15 -13.38
N ASP A 218 -10.08 17.83 -13.23
CA ASP A 218 -10.10 17.16 -11.93
C ASP A 218 -8.82 17.41 -11.13
N PHE A 219 -7.64 17.19 -11.72
CA PHE A 219 -6.38 17.40 -11.02
C PHE A 219 -6.15 18.88 -10.72
N LEU A 220 -6.30 19.76 -11.72
CA LEU A 220 -6.11 21.20 -11.54
C LEU A 220 -7.16 21.82 -10.59
N SER A 221 -8.30 21.16 -10.33
CA SER A 221 -9.26 21.60 -9.29
C SER A 221 -8.74 21.39 -7.86
N CYS A 222 -7.73 20.53 -7.69
CA CYS A 222 -7.17 20.15 -6.40
C CYS A 222 -5.94 20.98 -6.00
N LEU A 223 -5.53 21.96 -6.82
CA LEU A 223 -4.39 22.84 -6.58
C LEU A 223 -4.76 24.13 -5.81
N SER A 224 -3.77 24.75 -5.16
CA SER A 224 -3.88 26.12 -4.63
C SER A 224 -3.92 27.16 -5.77
N ARG A 225 -4.20 28.42 -5.42
CA ARG A 225 -4.08 29.53 -6.38
C ARG A 225 -2.61 29.67 -6.85
N GLN A 226 -1.69 29.61 -5.90
CA GLN A 226 -0.25 29.72 -6.09
C GLN A 226 0.29 28.60 -6.98
N ALA A 227 -0.17 27.35 -6.79
CA ALA A 227 0.22 26.22 -7.62
C ALA A 227 -0.35 26.29 -9.05
N LEU A 228 -1.54 26.88 -9.24
CA LEU A 228 -2.07 27.18 -10.58
C LEU A 228 -1.32 28.33 -11.26
N GLU A 229 -0.90 29.34 -10.50
CA GLU A 229 -0.10 30.46 -11.00
C GLU A 229 1.35 30.04 -11.31
N ALA A 230 1.90 29.07 -10.57
CA ALA A 230 3.16 28.39 -10.90
C ALA A 230 3.01 27.49 -12.15
N ALA A 231 1.90 26.75 -12.28
CA ALA A 231 1.61 25.93 -13.46
C ALA A 231 1.38 26.76 -14.74
N CYS A 232 1.17 28.07 -14.64
CA CYS A 232 1.18 28.99 -15.77
C CYS A 232 2.59 29.36 -16.26
N ALA A 233 3.64 29.26 -15.44
CA ALA A 233 4.93 29.91 -15.70
C ALA A 233 5.63 29.42 -16.97
N ASP A 234 5.58 28.11 -17.23
CA ASP A 234 6.19 27.46 -18.40
C ASP A 234 5.20 27.35 -19.59
N THR A 235 4.16 28.20 -19.64
CA THR A 235 3.06 28.12 -20.62
C THR A 235 2.73 29.47 -21.25
N SER A 236 1.94 29.47 -22.33
CA SER A 236 1.33 30.68 -22.89
C SER A 236 0.08 31.17 -22.13
N VAL A 237 -0.30 30.52 -21.01
CA VAL A 237 -1.50 30.84 -20.23
C VAL A 237 -1.19 31.85 -19.14
N LEU A 238 -1.60 33.11 -19.34
CA LEU A 238 -1.49 34.14 -18.29
C LEU A 238 -2.48 33.90 -17.13
N PRO A 239 -2.04 34.06 -15.86
CA PRO A 239 -2.92 34.09 -14.69
C PRO A 239 -4.08 35.09 -14.82
N ARG A 240 -5.31 34.62 -14.53
CA ARG A 240 -6.53 35.43 -14.58
C ARG A 240 -7.03 35.76 -13.17
N GLN A 241 -7.78 36.86 -13.05
CA GLN A 241 -8.31 37.36 -11.78
C GLN A 241 -9.14 36.29 -11.02
N LYS A 242 -9.85 35.42 -11.77
CA LYS A 242 -10.63 34.30 -11.23
C LYS A 242 -9.90 32.98 -11.49
N VAL A 243 -9.60 32.24 -10.41
CA VAL A 243 -8.89 30.95 -10.44
C VAL A 243 -9.59 29.91 -11.33
N LYS A 244 -10.93 29.91 -11.40
CA LYS A 244 -11.71 29.05 -12.32
C LYS A 244 -11.32 29.27 -13.79
N ASP A 245 -11.05 30.52 -14.16
CA ASP A 245 -10.84 30.93 -15.54
C ASP A 245 -9.38 30.73 -15.95
N THR A 246 -8.43 30.87 -15.02
CA THR A 246 -7.03 30.39 -15.16
C THR A 246 -7.03 28.88 -15.40
N ARG A 247 -7.74 28.13 -14.54
CA ARG A 247 -7.81 26.67 -14.63
C ARG A 247 -8.41 26.21 -15.96
N ALA A 248 -9.48 26.84 -16.43
CA ALA A 248 -10.08 26.52 -17.73
C ALA A 248 -9.10 26.72 -18.90
N ALA A 249 -8.23 27.74 -18.85
CA ALA A 249 -7.21 27.94 -19.89
C ALA A 249 -6.06 26.94 -19.80
N LEU A 250 -5.62 26.56 -18.59
CA LEU A 250 -4.63 25.49 -18.42
C LEU A 250 -5.17 24.14 -18.91
N VAL A 251 -6.44 23.82 -18.64
CA VAL A 251 -7.10 22.61 -19.17
C VAL A 251 -7.14 22.61 -20.69
N GLU A 252 -7.39 23.76 -21.32
CA GLU A 252 -7.40 23.87 -22.78
C GLU A 252 -5.99 23.71 -23.38
N HIS A 253 -4.99 24.38 -22.81
CA HIS A 253 -3.60 24.31 -23.24
C HIS A 253 -3.01 22.89 -23.10
N PHE A 254 -3.30 22.21 -22.00
CA PHE A 254 -2.86 20.83 -21.75
C PHE A 254 -3.77 19.76 -22.37
N LYS A 255 -4.61 20.09 -23.38
CA LYS A 255 -5.13 19.09 -24.32
C LYS A 255 -4.04 18.62 -25.29
N GLU A 256 -3.20 19.55 -25.72
CA GLU A 256 -2.13 19.32 -26.70
C GLU A 256 -0.75 19.23 -26.02
N GLY A 257 -0.56 19.95 -24.91
CA GLY A 257 0.62 19.82 -24.03
C GLY A 257 0.48 18.74 -22.95
N ARG A 258 1.61 18.35 -22.33
CA ARG A 258 1.66 17.45 -21.16
C ARG A 258 2.06 18.24 -19.91
N PHE A 259 1.21 18.21 -18.88
CA PHE A 259 1.54 18.71 -17.54
C PHE A 259 1.80 17.55 -16.58
N VAL A 260 2.85 17.67 -15.76
CA VAL A 260 3.11 16.77 -14.61
C VAL A 260 3.48 17.67 -13.43
N HIS A 261 2.76 17.54 -12.33
CA HIS A 261 3.01 18.38 -11.16
C HIS A 261 4.24 17.89 -10.39
N GLN A 262 5.14 18.80 -9.97
CA GLN A 262 6.42 18.46 -9.31
C GLN A 262 6.25 17.51 -8.11
N SER A 263 5.21 17.69 -7.29
CA SER A 263 4.94 16.81 -6.14
C SER A 263 4.48 15.39 -6.50
N ALA A 264 4.30 15.09 -7.80
CA ALA A 264 4.00 13.76 -8.34
C ALA A 264 5.24 13.00 -8.85
N LEU A 265 6.39 13.66 -9.06
CA LEU A 265 7.59 12.99 -9.59
C LEU A 265 8.10 11.88 -8.67
N PHE A 266 8.78 10.85 -9.19
CA PHE A 266 9.17 9.70 -8.38
C PHE A 266 10.25 10.05 -7.36
N ALA A 267 11.36 10.66 -7.77
CA ALA A 267 12.48 11.16 -6.96
C ALA A 267 12.14 11.48 -5.48
N PRO A 268 12.51 10.62 -4.51
CA PRO A 268 12.22 10.86 -3.09
C PRO A 268 12.95 12.12 -2.58
N THR A 269 12.35 12.84 -1.63
CA THR A 269 13.06 13.98 -1.03
C THR A 269 14.20 13.46 -0.15
N PRO A 270 15.39 14.10 -0.15
CA PRO A 270 16.57 13.57 0.54
C PRO A 270 16.31 13.25 2.01
N GLU A 271 15.59 14.12 2.72
CA GLU A 271 15.27 13.96 4.14
C GLU A 271 14.45 12.70 4.41
N LYS A 272 13.51 12.35 3.52
CA LYS A 272 12.67 11.14 3.64
C LYS A 272 13.48 9.88 3.38
N LEU A 273 14.36 9.91 2.37
CA LEU A 273 15.25 8.78 2.09
C LEU A 273 16.27 8.59 3.22
N THR A 274 16.95 9.65 3.67
CA THR A 274 17.88 9.61 4.82
C THR A 274 17.19 9.16 6.11
N SER A 275 15.95 9.57 6.36
CA SER A 275 15.20 9.12 7.55
C SER A 275 14.90 7.63 7.50
N TRP A 276 14.46 7.11 6.34
CA TRP A 276 14.20 5.68 6.15
C TRP A 276 15.50 4.86 6.22
N LEU A 277 16.60 5.34 5.64
CA LEU A 277 17.90 4.70 5.74
C LEU A 277 18.36 4.59 7.20
N LYS A 278 18.25 5.67 7.99
CA LYS A 278 18.56 5.65 9.44
C LYS A 278 17.69 4.68 10.23
N MET A 279 16.42 4.49 9.85
CA MET A 279 15.53 3.52 10.51
C MET A 279 15.90 2.06 10.19
N ASN A 280 16.55 1.80 9.04
CA ASN A 280 16.88 0.46 8.54
C ASN A 280 18.38 0.16 8.56
N GLN A 281 19.22 1.04 9.14
CA GLN A 281 20.62 0.74 9.40
C GLN A 281 20.74 -0.48 10.30
N ALA A 282 21.67 -1.38 9.96
CA ALA A 282 22.02 -2.50 10.81
C ALA A 282 22.52 -1.95 12.15
N ARG A 283 21.75 -2.19 13.23
CA ARG A 283 22.29 -2.11 14.57
C ARG A 283 23.31 -3.24 14.66
N GLY A 284 24.58 -2.90 14.82
CA GLY A 284 25.62 -3.90 15.01
C GLY A 284 25.21 -4.84 16.14
N GLN A 285 25.38 -6.14 15.93
CA GLN A 285 25.53 -7.04 17.06
C GLN A 285 26.72 -6.51 17.88
N PRO A 286 26.67 -6.53 19.23
CA PRO A 286 27.92 -6.47 19.97
C PRO A 286 28.80 -7.61 19.46
N GLU A 287 30.08 -7.34 19.23
CA GLU A 287 31.00 -8.41 18.82
C GLU A 287 31.04 -9.44 19.96
N ASP A 288 30.71 -10.69 19.61
CA ASP A 288 30.75 -11.83 20.52
C ASP A 288 32.23 -12.19 20.71
N ASP A 289 32.89 -11.50 21.64
CA ASP A 289 34.32 -11.61 21.90
C ASP A 289 34.67 -13.03 22.34
N GLY A 290 35.20 -13.80 21.39
CA GLY A 290 35.16 -15.26 21.35
C GLY A 290 35.94 -15.93 22.47
N THR A 291 35.31 -16.04 23.64
CA THR A 291 35.90 -16.62 24.85
C THR A 291 35.13 -17.87 25.27
N PRO A 292 35.47 -19.07 24.75
CA PRO A 292 34.85 -20.31 25.18
C PRO A 292 35.33 -20.66 26.60
N GLN A 293 34.56 -20.27 27.62
CA GLN A 293 34.82 -20.69 29.01
C GLN A 293 34.46 -22.17 29.21
N HIS A 294 35.46 -23.02 28.95
CA HIS A 294 35.58 -24.35 29.53
C HIS A 294 36.74 -24.35 30.53
N GLN A 295 36.63 -25.25 31.52
CA GLN A 295 37.61 -25.49 32.60
C GLN A 295 37.67 -24.42 33.70
N ASP A 296 37.82 -24.79 34.97
CA ASP A 296 37.53 -26.08 35.64
C ASP A 296 37.41 -25.78 37.15
N ASP A 297 36.55 -26.51 37.87
CA ASP A 297 36.64 -26.67 39.33
C ASP A 297 35.98 -28.01 39.70
N LEU A 298 36.80 -29.01 40.07
CA LEU A 298 36.39 -30.37 40.41
C LEU A 298 36.91 -30.76 41.81
N ASP A 299 35.98 -30.97 42.74
CA ASP A 299 36.08 -31.79 43.95
C ASP A 299 34.61 -32.19 44.27
N GLY A 300 34.20 -33.46 44.38
CA GLY A 300 34.67 -34.48 45.33
C GLY A 300 33.72 -34.49 46.53
N ASP A 301 33.05 -35.56 46.97
CA ASP A 301 32.97 -36.98 46.58
C ASP A 301 31.47 -37.42 46.75
N ALA A 302 30.93 -38.64 46.56
CA ALA A 302 31.48 -40.00 46.51
C ALA A 302 30.56 -40.98 45.73
N ILE A 303 31.04 -42.21 45.52
CA ILE A 303 30.37 -43.31 44.78
C ILE A 303 29.78 -44.34 45.76
N VAL A 304 28.51 -44.74 45.59
CA VAL A 304 27.96 -46.00 46.15
C VAL A 304 26.92 -46.62 45.20
N GLU A 305 27.10 -47.90 44.87
CA GLU A 305 26.12 -48.78 44.19
C GLU A 305 26.45 -50.25 44.57
N PRO A 306 25.59 -51.26 44.30
CA PRO A 306 24.33 -51.60 44.97
C PRO A 306 24.45 -52.86 45.87
N PRO A 307 23.33 -53.48 46.30
CA PRO A 307 23.16 -54.92 45.97
C PRO A 307 21.71 -55.39 45.66
N HIS A 308 21.58 -56.63 45.15
CA HIS A 308 20.34 -57.28 44.68
C HIS A 308 19.59 -58.17 45.72
N VAL A 309 18.27 -58.27 45.55
CA VAL A 309 17.34 -59.43 45.68
C VAL A 309 16.11 -59.05 44.80
N GLY A 310 15.29 -59.84 44.09
CA GLY A 310 15.03 -61.29 44.00
C GLY A 310 13.54 -61.57 44.34
N ASP A 311 12.75 -62.43 43.67
CA ASP A 311 12.99 -63.35 42.54
C ASP A 311 11.63 -63.65 41.82
N ASP A 312 11.52 -63.57 40.48
CA ASP A 312 11.18 -64.69 39.53
C ASP A 312 9.69 -64.73 39.03
N ASP A 313 9.34 -65.73 38.20
CA ASP A 313 8.05 -66.15 37.61
C ASP A 313 7.53 -65.54 36.27
N ALA A 314 7.89 -66.27 35.18
CA ALA A 314 6.97 -66.96 34.25
C ALA A 314 6.40 -66.32 32.94
N GLU A 315 6.36 -67.18 31.91
CA GLU A 315 5.87 -66.99 30.53
C GLU A 315 4.31 -67.03 30.42
N GLY A 316 3.70 -66.51 29.33
CA GLY A 316 2.21 -66.44 29.29
C GLY A 316 1.45 -66.14 28.00
N PHE A 317 1.82 -66.71 26.84
CA PHE A 317 0.94 -67.09 25.70
C PHE A 317 -0.32 -66.27 25.25
N ARG A 318 -0.35 -66.01 23.93
CA ARG A 318 -1.52 -66.01 22.99
C ARG A 318 -2.43 -64.78 22.83
N ALA A 319 -3.08 -64.75 21.66
CA ALA A 319 -4.05 -63.75 21.22
C ALA A 319 -5.42 -64.37 20.88
N ALA A 320 -6.45 -63.53 20.93
CA ALA A 320 -7.80 -63.64 20.36
C ALA A 320 -8.21 -62.18 19.99
N ALA A 321 -8.71 -61.88 18.79
CA ALA A 321 -10.11 -62.05 18.34
C ALA A 321 -11.11 -61.32 19.27
N GLU A 322 -12.03 -60.49 18.76
CA GLU A 322 -12.48 -60.29 17.36
C GLU A 322 -12.03 -58.96 16.72
#